data_AF-A0A429AS03-F1
#
_entry.id   AF-A0A429AS03-F1
#
_cell.length_a   1.000
_cell.length_b   1.000
_cell.length_c   1.000
_cell.angle_alpha   90.00
_cell.angle_beta   90.00
_cell.angle_gamma   90.00
#
_symmetry.space_group_name_H-M   'P 1'
#
loop_
_entity.id
_entity.type
_entity.pdbx_description
1 polymer ?
#
loop_
_entity_poly.entity_id
_entity_poly.type
_entity_poly.pdbx_seq_one_letter_code
_entity_poly.pdbx_strand_id
1 'polypeptide(L)'
;MIPRSRTVSLLALGAICLAGCSSEDQPAQSLKPLVLKEQVSNIAKSSDGYAVNWAGVLSNANPWHFGEHVVATIVGRDAAGTEVVRMDQPLDAVPPGGSLAFTGQASAAEKPVKVTIQYRPAQWRSAARIPSAFQSFPITRVQTMRQKDGSYLITGYVGNPYQLPASSLVVNALLRDSAGKLLGGGSTFVDDVKAGSPPRFILTVAGLPKDIKVTKTDVTARTWGSTGRPYEDLAMGGAIPMHTVKPTTEPFAVDRGSEAMAGVKQ
;
A
#
# COMPACT_ATOMS: atom_id res chain seq x y z
N MET A 1 81.85 53.53 22.33
CA MET A 1 81.44 52.58 23.38
C MET A 1 80.37 51.64 22.82
N ILE A 2 80.76 50.36 22.60
CA ILE A 2 80.06 49.07 22.90
C ILE A 2 78.52 49.14 23.14
N PRO A 3 77.66 48.18 22.72
CA PRO A 3 77.54 47.36 21.49
C PRO A 3 76.05 47.02 21.10
N ARG A 4 75.88 46.20 20.05
CA ARG A 4 74.85 45.13 19.83
C ARG A 4 73.42 45.29 20.36
N SER A 5 72.42 45.08 19.49
CA SER A 5 71.53 43.91 19.62
C SER A 5 70.77 43.57 18.33
N ARG A 6 70.59 42.27 18.10
CA ARG A 6 69.85 41.64 16.99
C ARG A 6 68.36 41.60 17.34
N THR A 7 67.50 41.72 16.34
CA THR A 7 66.19 41.03 16.38
C THR A 7 65.70 40.75 14.97
N VAL A 8 65.72 39.46 14.64
CA VAL A 8 64.99 38.85 13.52
C VAL A 8 63.52 38.82 13.93
N SER A 9 62.61 39.18 13.04
CA SER A 9 61.19 38.87 13.19
C SER A 9 60.63 38.37 11.86
N LEU A 10 60.32 37.07 11.87
CA LEU A 10 59.50 36.39 10.88
C LEU A 10 58.11 37.04 10.86
N LEU A 11 57.60 37.36 9.67
CA LEU A 11 56.18 37.58 9.44
C LEU A 11 55.61 36.34 8.74
N ALA A 12 54.74 35.66 9.48
CA ALA A 12 54.05 34.45 9.11
C ALA A 12 52.99 34.72 8.02
N LEU A 13 53.01 33.91 6.95
CA LEU A 13 51.84 33.67 6.12
C LEU A 13 50.88 32.77 6.91
N GLY A 14 49.70 33.28 7.23
CA GLY A 14 48.67 32.55 7.98
C GLY A 14 47.27 32.81 7.46
N ALA A 15 46.76 31.84 6.70
CA ALA A 15 45.36 31.38 6.61
C ALA A 15 44.23 32.42 6.38
N ILE A 16 43.79 32.54 5.12
CA ILE A 16 42.39 32.83 4.80
C ILE A 16 41.75 31.49 4.41
N CYS A 17 41.23 30.75 5.39
CA CYS A 17 40.33 29.63 5.13
C CYS A 17 39.00 30.22 4.67
N LEU A 18 38.74 30.14 3.36
CA LEU A 18 37.41 30.33 2.81
C LEU A 18 36.49 29.30 3.45
N ALA A 19 35.60 29.76 4.33
CA ALA A 19 34.44 28.99 4.75
C ALA A 19 33.50 28.84 3.54
N GLY A 20 33.85 27.89 2.67
CA GLY A 20 32.93 27.37 1.68
C GLY A 20 31.83 26.63 2.42
N CYS A 21 30.67 27.27 2.56
CA CYS A 21 29.42 26.57 2.78
C CYS A 21 29.17 25.72 1.53
N SER A 22 29.81 24.56 1.43
CA SER A 22 29.40 23.53 0.50
C SER A 22 28.07 23.00 1.04
N SER A 23 26.97 23.58 0.56
CA SER A 23 25.73 22.84 0.45
C SER A 23 26.06 21.60 -0.38
N GLU A 24 26.32 20.49 0.29
CA GLU A 24 26.28 19.17 -0.32
C GLU A 24 24.88 19.03 -0.91
N ASP A 25 24.78 19.24 -2.23
CA ASP A 25 23.65 18.82 -3.03
C ASP A 25 23.56 17.29 -2.87
N GLN A 26 22.86 16.83 -1.83
CA GLN A 26 22.48 15.43 -1.74
C GLN A 26 21.71 15.12 -3.02
N PRO A 27 22.18 14.15 -3.84
CA PRO A 27 21.49 13.82 -5.07
C PRO A 27 20.06 13.45 -4.73
N ALA A 28 19.10 14.20 -5.29
CA ALA A 28 17.68 13.97 -5.06
C ALA A 28 17.39 12.49 -5.30
N GLN A 29 17.03 11.77 -4.24
CA GLN A 29 16.81 10.33 -4.30
C GLN A 29 15.70 10.07 -5.32
N SER A 30 16.05 9.38 -6.40
CA SER A 30 15.08 9.07 -7.45
C SER A 30 13.99 8.15 -6.91
N LEU A 31 12.73 8.52 -7.15
CA LEU A 31 11.58 7.75 -6.70
C LEU A 31 11.52 6.42 -7.46
N LYS A 32 11.38 5.33 -6.71
CA LYS A 32 11.29 3.97 -7.25
C LYS A 32 9.90 3.75 -7.82
N PRO A 33 9.74 3.07 -8.98
CA PRO A 33 8.42 2.73 -9.49
C PRO A 33 7.66 1.84 -8.49
N LEU A 34 6.32 1.84 -8.57
CA LEU A 34 5.52 0.79 -7.96
C LEU A 34 5.94 -0.57 -8.52
N VAL A 35 5.72 -1.64 -7.75
CA VAL A 35 5.99 -3.02 -8.17
C VAL A 35 4.74 -3.88 -7.97
N LEU A 36 4.30 -4.57 -9.01
CA LEU A 36 3.26 -5.60 -8.91
C LEU A 36 3.89 -6.88 -8.34
N LYS A 37 3.80 -7.05 -7.01
CA LYS A 37 4.42 -8.17 -6.29
C LYS A 37 3.73 -9.49 -6.56
N GLU A 38 2.40 -9.45 -6.66
CA GLU A 38 1.56 -10.62 -6.81
C GLU A 38 0.42 -10.29 -7.77
N GLN A 39 0.01 -11.28 -8.56
CA GLN A 39 -1.17 -11.21 -9.38
C GLN A 39 -1.73 -12.61 -9.65
N VAL A 40 -3.04 -12.67 -9.83
CA VAL A 40 -3.75 -13.86 -10.29
C VAL A 40 -4.97 -13.43 -11.08
N SER A 41 -5.39 -14.29 -12.01
CA SER A 41 -6.66 -14.16 -12.69
C SER A 41 -7.34 -15.51 -12.77
N ASN A 42 -8.67 -15.51 -12.72
CA ASN A 42 -9.49 -16.70 -12.89
C ASN A 42 -10.61 -16.42 -13.89
N ILE A 43 -10.90 -17.40 -14.72
CA ILE A 43 -11.95 -17.33 -15.74
C ILE A 43 -13.00 -18.38 -15.39
N ALA A 44 -14.22 -17.95 -15.16
CA ALA A 44 -15.35 -18.82 -14.88
C ALA A 44 -16.45 -18.64 -15.94
N LYS A 45 -17.13 -19.72 -16.31
CA LYS A 45 -18.32 -19.62 -17.16
C LYS A 45 -19.47 -18.99 -16.37
N SER A 46 -20.16 -18.02 -16.97
CA SER A 46 -21.38 -17.39 -16.42
C SER A 46 -22.54 -17.55 -17.41
N SER A 47 -23.74 -17.09 -17.04
CA SER A 47 -24.91 -17.08 -17.94
C SER A 47 -24.65 -16.25 -19.21
N ASP A 48 -23.90 -15.17 -19.08
CA ASP A 48 -23.75 -14.15 -20.13
C ASP A 48 -22.40 -14.27 -20.87
N GLY A 49 -21.71 -15.40 -20.72
CA GLY A 49 -20.39 -15.63 -21.30
C GLY A 49 -19.40 -16.14 -20.27
N TYR A 50 -18.40 -15.34 -19.96
CA TYR A 50 -17.33 -15.65 -19.02
C TYR A 50 -17.11 -14.48 -18.05
N ALA A 51 -16.95 -14.78 -16.78
CA ALA A 51 -16.47 -13.84 -15.77
C ALA A 51 -14.96 -13.95 -15.64
N VAL A 52 -14.26 -12.84 -15.82
CA VAL A 52 -12.83 -12.70 -15.61
C VAL A 52 -12.62 -11.98 -14.29
N ASN A 53 -12.10 -12.68 -13.31
CA ASN A 53 -11.79 -12.14 -11.99
C ASN A 53 -10.28 -11.98 -11.85
N TRP A 54 -9.83 -10.91 -11.20
CA TRP A 54 -8.41 -10.70 -10.91
C TRP A 54 -8.20 -10.20 -9.50
N ALA A 55 -7.00 -10.47 -9.00
CA ALA A 55 -6.48 -9.89 -7.78
C ALA A 55 -4.99 -9.60 -7.94
N GLY A 56 -4.50 -8.54 -7.31
CA GLY A 56 -3.09 -8.20 -7.30
C GLY A 56 -2.67 -7.39 -6.09
N VAL A 57 -1.36 -7.29 -5.91
CA VAL A 57 -0.74 -6.50 -4.83
C VAL A 57 0.33 -5.60 -5.42
N LEU A 58 0.10 -4.29 -5.38
CA LEU A 58 1.13 -3.29 -5.69
C LEU A 58 1.89 -2.93 -4.42
N SER A 59 3.20 -2.73 -4.52
CA SER A 59 4.02 -2.22 -3.43
C SER A 59 4.68 -0.90 -3.79
N ASN A 60 4.77 -0.02 -2.81
CA ASN A 60 5.45 1.26 -2.89
C ASN A 60 6.72 1.24 -2.03
N ALA A 61 7.88 1.33 -2.67
CA ALA A 61 9.17 1.35 -1.98
C ALA A 61 9.61 2.75 -1.54
N ASN A 62 8.80 3.79 -1.83
CA ASN A 62 9.10 5.17 -1.45
C ASN A 62 8.45 5.47 -0.09
N PRO A 63 9.23 5.62 1.00
CA PRO A 63 8.69 5.77 2.34
C PRO A 63 7.98 7.11 2.56
N TRP A 64 8.22 8.12 1.73
CA TRP A 64 7.70 9.48 1.94
C TRP A 64 6.73 9.96 0.86
N HIS A 65 6.29 9.08 -0.04
CA HIS A 65 5.47 9.46 -1.19
C HIS A 65 4.30 8.51 -1.37
N PHE A 66 3.10 9.06 -1.58
CA PHE A 66 1.97 8.31 -2.11
C PHE A 66 2.16 8.07 -3.61
N GLY A 67 1.80 6.87 -4.06
CA GLY A 67 1.58 6.59 -5.48
C GLY A 67 0.12 6.83 -5.84
N GLU A 68 -0.19 7.99 -6.43
CA GLU A 68 -1.55 8.42 -6.74
C GLU A 68 -1.92 8.18 -8.19
N HIS A 69 -3.24 8.23 -8.48
CA HIS A 69 -3.81 8.12 -9.82
C HIS A 69 -3.36 6.88 -10.61
N VAL A 70 -3.11 5.78 -9.89
CA VAL A 70 -2.72 4.51 -10.50
C VAL A 70 -3.93 3.91 -11.21
N VAL A 71 -3.70 3.41 -12.43
CA VAL A 71 -4.71 2.69 -13.20
C VAL A 71 -4.13 1.33 -13.57
N ALA A 72 -4.80 0.26 -13.17
CA ALA A 72 -4.52 -1.08 -13.65
C ALA A 72 -5.27 -1.32 -14.97
N THR A 73 -4.57 -1.78 -16.00
CA THR A 73 -5.15 -2.20 -17.28
C THR A 73 -5.15 -3.72 -17.33
N ILE A 74 -6.34 -4.30 -17.40
CA ILE A 74 -6.58 -5.73 -17.49
C ILE A 74 -6.97 -6.05 -18.92
N VAL A 75 -6.26 -6.98 -19.55
CA VAL A 75 -6.52 -7.42 -20.93
C VAL A 75 -6.61 -8.93 -20.96
N GLY A 76 -7.75 -9.45 -21.40
CA GLY A 76 -7.96 -10.87 -21.67
C GLY A 76 -7.93 -11.15 -23.17
N ARG A 77 -7.16 -12.18 -23.57
CA ARG A 77 -7.05 -12.63 -24.95
C ARG A 77 -7.50 -14.07 -25.11
N ASP A 78 -8.16 -14.37 -26.22
CA ASP A 78 -8.55 -15.73 -26.61
C ASP A 78 -7.35 -16.56 -27.12
N ALA A 79 -7.62 -17.77 -27.61
CA ALA A 79 -6.60 -18.66 -28.16
C ALA A 79 -5.98 -18.16 -29.49
N ALA A 80 -6.70 -17.32 -30.24
CA ALA A 80 -6.22 -16.70 -31.47
C ALA A 80 -5.37 -15.43 -31.20
N GLY A 81 -5.36 -14.95 -29.95
CA GLY A 81 -4.67 -13.72 -29.55
C GLY A 81 -5.55 -12.47 -29.65
N THR A 82 -6.82 -12.60 -30.02
CA THR A 82 -7.82 -11.53 -30.09
C THR A 82 -8.12 -11.03 -28.68
N GLU A 83 -8.22 -9.72 -28.51
CA GLU A 83 -8.66 -9.12 -27.26
C GLU A 83 -10.18 -9.30 -27.11
N VAL A 84 -10.58 -10.03 -26.07
CA VAL A 84 -12.00 -10.35 -25.79
C VAL A 84 -12.53 -9.66 -24.55
N VAL A 85 -11.65 -9.04 -23.77
CA VAL A 85 -12.00 -8.16 -22.65
C VAL A 85 -10.88 -7.17 -22.36
N ARG A 86 -11.25 -5.93 -22.07
CA ARG A 86 -10.35 -4.90 -21.56
C ARG A 86 -11.04 -4.07 -20.50
N MET A 87 -10.33 -3.82 -19.41
CA MET A 87 -10.79 -2.97 -18.31
C MET A 87 -9.64 -2.08 -17.84
N ASP A 88 -9.89 -0.78 -17.75
CA ASP A 88 -9.03 0.15 -17.04
C ASP A 88 -9.66 0.41 -15.67
N GLN A 89 -9.02 -0.10 -14.61
CA GLN A 89 -9.47 0.03 -13.23
C GLN A 89 -8.65 1.12 -12.51
N PRO A 90 -9.26 2.27 -12.17
CA PRO A 90 -8.67 3.21 -11.24
C PRO A 90 -8.44 2.54 -9.89
N LEU A 91 -7.25 2.72 -9.33
CA LEU A 91 -6.86 2.15 -8.04
C LEU A 91 -6.77 3.24 -6.96
N ASP A 92 -6.88 2.81 -5.71
CA ASP A 92 -6.64 3.69 -4.57
C ASP A 92 -5.17 4.14 -4.50
N ALA A 93 -4.90 5.27 -3.85
CA ALA A 93 -3.53 5.77 -3.71
C ALA A 93 -2.63 4.81 -2.91
N VAL A 94 -1.53 4.31 -3.46
CA VAL A 94 -0.63 3.38 -2.75
C VAL A 94 0.09 4.12 -1.62
N PRO A 95 -0.03 3.70 -0.35
CA PRO A 95 0.50 4.44 0.79
C PRO A 95 2.04 4.45 0.80
N PRO A 96 2.67 5.44 1.45
CA PRO A 96 4.12 5.52 1.57
C PRO A 96 4.71 4.28 2.24
N GLY A 97 5.73 3.67 1.61
CA GLY A 97 6.37 2.45 2.09
C GLY A 97 5.48 1.20 2.17
N GLY A 98 4.22 1.30 1.74
CA GLY A 98 3.20 0.27 1.97
C GLY A 98 2.85 -0.55 0.73
N SER A 99 1.67 -1.17 0.76
CA SER A 99 1.15 -1.97 -0.34
C SER A 99 -0.35 -1.73 -0.54
N LEU A 100 -0.83 -2.06 -1.73
CA LEU A 100 -2.23 -1.98 -2.14
C LEU A 100 -2.66 -3.32 -2.71
N ALA A 101 -3.54 -4.01 -1.99
CA ALA A 101 -4.35 -5.07 -2.54
C ALA A 101 -5.45 -4.45 -3.42
N PHE A 102 -5.67 -5.01 -4.60
CA PHE A 102 -6.78 -4.64 -5.47
C PHE A 102 -7.37 -5.87 -6.13
N THR A 103 -8.67 -5.83 -6.37
CA THR A 103 -9.42 -6.91 -7.01
C THR A 103 -10.44 -6.33 -7.99
N GLY A 104 -10.89 -7.13 -8.94
CA GLY A 104 -11.94 -6.70 -9.85
C GLY A 104 -12.48 -7.86 -10.68
N GLN A 105 -13.54 -7.54 -11.42
CA GLN A 105 -14.23 -8.46 -12.30
C GLN A 105 -14.66 -7.75 -13.58
N ALA A 106 -14.63 -8.47 -14.70
CA ALA A 106 -15.22 -8.04 -15.97
C ALA A 106 -15.87 -9.25 -16.66
N SER A 107 -16.88 -8.99 -17.50
CA SER A 107 -17.50 -10.00 -18.35
C SER A 107 -16.84 -10.03 -19.72
N ALA A 108 -16.72 -11.23 -20.30
CA ALA A 108 -16.25 -11.46 -21.66
C ALA A 108 -17.24 -12.38 -22.39
N ALA A 109 -17.59 -12.06 -23.63
CA ALA A 109 -18.47 -12.92 -24.43
C ALA A 109 -17.77 -14.24 -24.79
N GLU A 110 -16.48 -14.15 -25.16
CA GLU A 110 -15.62 -15.28 -25.51
C GLU A 110 -14.68 -15.65 -24.36
N LYS A 111 -14.19 -16.90 -24.36
CA LYS A 111 -13.31 -17.40 -23.30
C LYS A 111 -11.90 -16.83 -23.47
N PRO A 112 -11.39 -15.99 -22.55
CA PRO A 112 -9.97 -15.66 -22.55
C PRO A 112 -9.18 -16.91 -22.15
N VAL A 113 -8.01 -17.12 -22.76
CA VAL A 113 -7.03 -18.13 -22.33
C VAL A 113 -5.85 -17.50 -21.61
N LYS A 114 -5.63 -16.19 -21.80
CA LYS A 114 -4.58 -15.41 -21.16
C LYS A 114 -5.16 -14.09 -20.67
N VAL A 115 -4.88 -13.75 -19.41
CA VAL A 115 -5.21 -12.44 -18.85
C VAL A 115 -3.92 -11.80 -18.36
N THR A 116 -3.69 -10.55 -18.74
CA THR A 116 -2.53 -9.77 -18.31
C THR A 116 -3.00 -8.55 -17.53
N ILE A 117 -2.32 -8.27 -16.43
CA ILE A 117 -2.51 -7.04 -15.65
C ILE A 117 -1.26 -6.19 -15.81
N GLN A 118 -1.45 -4.97 -16.24
CA GLN A 118 -0.43 -3.93 -16.29
C GLN A 118 -0.91 -2.74 -15.47
N TYR A 119 -0.01 -1.82 -15.13
CA TYR A 119 -0.39 -0.58 -14.49
C TYR A 119 0.35 0.59 -15.10
N ARG A 120 -0.31 1.75 -15.10
CA ARG A 120 0.32 3.02 -15.49
C ARG A 120 1.21 3.53 -14.34
N PRO A 121 2.33 4.22 -14.64
CA PRO A 121 3.15 4.85 -13.62
C PRO A 121 2.32 5.74 -12.69
N ALA A 122 2.61 5.68 -11.40
CA ALA A 122 1.96 6.50 -10.41
C ALA A 122 2.35 7.97 -10.55
N GLN A 123 1.45 8.86 -10.16
CA GLN A 123 1.81 10.24 -9.84
C GLN A 123 2.32 10.28 -8.41
N TRP A 124 3.57 10.68 -8.23
CA TRP A 124 4.17 10.73 -6.91
C TRP A 124 3.83 12.03 -6.22
N ARG A 125 3.29 11.91 -5.01
CA ARG A 125 3.04 13.06 -4.14
C ARG A 125 3.67 12.82 -2.78
N SER A 126 4.43 13.79 -2.29
CA SER A 126 4.99 13.72 -0.95
C SER A 126 3.88 13.64 0.10
N ALA A 127 4.06 12.75 1.07
CA ALA A 127 3.15 12.60 2.18
C ALA A 127 3.25 13.81 3.12
N ALA A 128 2.12 14.32 3.58
CA ALA A 128 2.06 15.44 4.53
C ALA A 128 2.45 15.04 5.97
N ARG A 129 2.61 13.74 6.24
CA ARG A 129 2.91 13.17 7.55
C ARG A 129 3.97 12.08 7.45
N ILE A 130 4.60 11.80 8.58
CA ILE A 130 5.52 10.66 8.72
C ILE A 130 4.81 9.32 8.49
N PRO A 131 5.48 8.28 7.98
CA PRO A 131 4.86 6.99 7.65
C PRO A 131 4.10 6.35 8.80
N SER A 132 4.62 6.47 10.02
CA SER A 132 4.00 5.93 11.23
C SER A 132 2.67 6.61 11.61
N ALA A 133 2.33 7.75 10.98
CA ALA A 133 1.01 8.37 11.14
C ALA A 133 -0.09 7.63 10.35
N PHE A 134 0.26 6.83 9.34
CA PHE A 134 -0.68 6.07 8.51
C PHE A 134 -0.88 4.66 9.08
N GLN A 135 -1.63 4.56 10.18
CA GLN A 135 -2.00 3.32 10.83
C GLN A 135 -2.99 2.48 10.01
N SER A 136 -2.71 1.17 9.93
CA SER A 136 -3.61 0.18 9.33
C SER A 136 -4.95 0.10 10.07
N PHE A 137 -6.04 0.00 9.32
CA PHE A 137 -7.37 -0.25 9.87
C PHE A 137 -7.44 -1.66 10.47
N PRO A 138 -7.75 -1.81 11.78
CA PRO A 138 -7.80 -3.12 12.42
C PRO A 138 -8.87 -4.01 11.80
N ILE A 139 -8.51 -5.23 11.43
CA ILE A 139 -9.45 -6.26 10.97
C ILE A 139 -9.56 -7.34 12.04
N THR A 140 -10.79 -7.68 12.43
CA THR A 140 -11.03 -8.68 13.47
C THR A 140 -12.13 -9.68 13.10
N ARG A 141 -12.08 -10.85 13.75
CA ARG A 141 -13.08 -11.92 13.64
C ARG A 141 -13.38 -12.32 12.18
N VAL A 142 -12.33 -12.41 11.37
CA VAL A 142 -12.45 -12.85 9.98
C VAL A 142 -12.90 -14.31 9.95
N GLN A 143 -13.97 -14.56 9.21
CA GLN A 143 -14.44 -15.90 8.88
C GLN A 143 -14.48 -16.06 7.38
N THR A 144 -13.99 -17.19 6.88
CA THR A 144 -14.04 -17.57 5.47
C THR A 144 -14.76 -18.90 5.35
N MET A 145 -15.89 -18.91 4.64
CA MET A 145 -16.76 -20.08 4.52
C MET A 145 -16.99 -20.39 3.05
N ARG A 146 -16.61 -21.60 2.62
CA ARG A 146 -16.92 -22.09 1.29
C ARG A 146 -18.42 -22.38 1.16
N GLN A 147 -19.04 -21.82 0.14
CA GLN A 147 -20.44 -22.00 -0.19
C GLN A 147 -20.65 -23.22 -1.08
N LYS A 148 -21.92 -23.67 -1.21
CA LYS A 148 -22.29 -24.84 -2.02
C LYS A 148 -21.98 -24.66 -3.51
N ASP A 149 -22.03 -23.42 -4.00
CA ASP A 149 -21.71 -23.06 -5.38
C ASP A 149 -20.19 -22.94 -5.64
N GLY A 150 -19.36 -23.16 -4.62
CA GLY A 150 -17.91 -23.07 -4.69
C GLY A 150 -17.34 -21.67 -4.44
N SER A 151 -18.20 -20.64 -4.29
CA SER A 151 -17.77 -19.32 -3.86
C SER A 151 -17.33 -19.33 -2.39
N TYR A 152 -16.66 -18.26 -1.96
CA TYR A 152 -16.26 -18.07 -0.56
C TYR A 152 -16.94 -16.83 -0.01
N LEU A 153 -17.69 -17.00 1.08
CA LEU A 153 -18.25 -15.93 1.88
C LEU A 153 -17.22 -15.52 2.93
N ILE A 154 -16.82 -14.25 2.91
CA ILE A 154 -15.89 -13.68 3.88
C ILE A 154 -16.63 -12.61 4.69
N THR A 155 -16.55 -12.74 6.01
CA THR A 155 -17.12 -11.76 6.94
C THR A 155 -16.13 -11.40 8.01
N GLY A 156 -16.29 -10.23 8.60
CA GLY A 156 -15.48 -9.77 9.73
C GLY A 156 -15.87 -8.37 10.12
N TYR A 157 -15.02 -7.72 10.91
CA TYR A 157 -15.25 -6.35 11.36
C TYR A 157 -14.03 -5.50 11.04
N VAL A 158 -14.27 -4.26 10.65
CA VAL A 158 -13.23 -3.25 10.40
C VAL A 158 -13.33 -2.16 11.47
N GLY A 159 -12.23 -1.92 12.17
CA GLY A 159 -12.11 -0.84 13.14
C GLY A 159 -11.48 0.41 12.51
N ASN A 160 -11.58 1.53 13.23
CA ASN A 160 -10.92 2.78 12.87
C ASN A 160 -9.86 3.13 13.92
N PRO A 161 -8.57 3.23 13.55
CA PRO A 161 -7.50 3.63 14.45
C PRO A 161 -7.39 5.16 14.61
N TYR A 162 -8.26 5.95 13.96
CA TYR A 162 -8.25 7.41 13.99
C TYR A 162 -9.40 7.99 14.82
N GLN A 163 -9.23 9.23 15.27
CA GLN A 163 -10.29 9.98 15.96
C GLN A 163 -11.42 10.38 15.03
N LEU A 164 -11.07 10.77 13.80
CA LEU A 164 -12.04 11.13 12.78
C LEU A 164 -12.66 9.88 12.16
N PRO A 165 -13.98 9.88 11.88
CA PRO A 165 -14.61 8.78 11.15
C PRO A 165 -14.03 8.68 9.74
N ALA A 166 -13.79 7.44 9.29
CA ALA A 166 -13.44 7.22 7.89
C ALA A 166 -14.72 7.13 7.06
N SER A 167 -14.89 8.06 6.13
CA SER A 167 -16.12 8.20 5.34
C SER A 167 -16.46 6.95 4.56
N SER A 168 -15.46 6.36 3.89
CA SER A 168 -15.61 5.11 3.13
C SER A 168 -14.28 4.36 3.06
N LEU A 169 -14.33 3.09 3.44
CA LEU A 169 -13.20 2.16 3.37
C LEU A 169 -13.46 1.10 2.30
N VAL A 170 -12.44 0.80 1.51
CA VAL A 170 -12.41 -0.42 0.69
C VAL A 170 -11.82 -1.54 1.54
N VAL A 171 -12.59 -2.62 1.69
CA VAL A 171 -12.13 -3.86 2.31
C VAL A 171 -11.81 -4.84 1.21
N ASN A 172 -10.55 -5.27 1.11
CA ASN A 172 -10.09 -6.29 0.17
C ASN A 172 -9.82 -7.59 0.93
N ALA A 173 -10.31 -8.71 0.41
CA ALA A 173 -9.96 -10.05 0.89
C ALA A 173 -9.23 -10.81 -0.22
N LEU A 174 -7.99 -11.22 0.06
CA LEU A 174 -7.16 -12.03 -0.82
C LEU A 174 -7.14 -13.46 -0.31
N LEU A 175 -7.52 -14.41 -1.17
CA LEU A 175 -7.57 -15.83 -0.86
C LEU A 175 -6.25 -16.48 -1.24
N ARG A 176 -5.72 -17.33 -0.36
CA ARG A 176 -4.41 -17.96 -0.50
C ARG A 176 -4.45 -19.46 -0.22
N ASP A 177 -3.53 -20.17 -0.86
CA ASP A 177 -3.27 -21.58 -0.55
C ASP A 177 -2.36 -21.74 0.68
N SER A 178 -2.01 -22.98 1.01
CA SER A 178 -1.20 -23.31 2.19
C SER A 178 0.25 -22.84 2.07
N ALA A 179 0.73 -22.58 0.86
CA ALA A 179 2.05 -22.02 0.60
C ALA A 179 2.03 -20.49 0.59
N GLY A 180 0.86 -19.87 0.76
CA GLY A 180 0.69 -18.41 0.73
C GLY A 180 0.53 -17.85 -0.69
N LYS A 181 0.41 -18.68 -1.73
CA LYS A 181 0.20 -18.21 -3.10
C LYS A 181 -1.17 -17.54 -3.23
N LEU A 182 -1.22 -16.41 -3.91
CA LEU A 182 -2.46 -15.72 -4.25
C LEU A 182 -3.32 -16.55 -5.22
N LEU A 183 -4.56 -16.83 -4.83
CA LEU A 183 -5.54 -17.63 -5.60
C LEU A 183 -6.63 -16.77 -6.23
N GLY A 184 -7.03 -15.69 -5.55
CA GLY A 184 -8.05 -14.76 -6.02
C GLY A 184 -8.36 -13.73 -4.93
N GLY A 185 -9.41 -12.95 -5.13
CA GLY A 185 -9.86 -12.02 -4.12
C GLY A 185 -11.14 -11.31 -4.51
N GLY A 186 -11.67 -10.53 -3.58
CA GLY A 186 -12.79 -9.65 -3.81
C GLY A 186 -12.73 -8.44 -2.89
N SER A 187 -13.54 -7.45 -3.20
CA SER A 187 -13.64 -6.20 -2.46
C SER A 187 -15.07 -5.88 -2.08
N THR A 188 -15.22 -5.11 -1.01
CA THR A 188 -16.49 -4.49 -0.59
C THR A 188 -16.19 -3.13 0.03
N PHE A 189 -17.24 -2.35 0.28
CA PHE A 189 -17.14 -1.03 0.89
C PHE A 189 -17.79 -1.03 2.25
N VAL A 190 -17.23 -0.24 3.16
CA VAL A 190 -17.83 0.03 4.46
C VAL A 190 -17.73 1.52 4.73
N ASP A 191 -18.87 2.15 4.94
CA ASP A 191 -18.97 3.59 5.15
C ASP A 191 -19.09 3.94 6.63
N ASP A 192 -18.81 5.20 6.95
CA ASP A 192 -18.95 5.80 8.29
C ASP A 192 -18.29 4.97 9.42
N VAL A 193 -17.03 4.58 9.20
CA VAL A 193 -16.28 3.72 10.12
C VAL A 193 -15.75 4.56 11.28
N LYS A 194 -16.37 4.43 12.46
CA LYS A 194 -16.05 5.17 13.68
C LYS A 194 -15.13 4.39 14.61
N ALA A 195 -14.33 5.10 15.39
CA ALA A 195 -13.55 4.51 16.47
C ALA A 195 -14.47 3.84 17.51
N GLY A 196 -14.07 2.68 18.02
CA GLY A 196 -14.81 1.94 19.06
C GLY A 196 -16.11 1.26 18.60
N SER A 197 -16.60 1.53 17.40
CA SER A 197 -17.83 0.93 16.85
C SER A 197 -17.53 0.27 15.50
N PRO A 198 -16.83 -0.87 15.47
CA PRO A 198 -16.40 -1.48 14.22
C PRO A 198 -17.59 -2.07 13.45
N PRO A 199 -17.94 -1.55 12.25
CA PRO A 199 -18.96 -2.15 11.40
C PRO A 199 -18.55 -3.53 10.86
N ARG A 200 -19.56 -4.35 10.58
CA ARG A 200 -19.38 -5.64 9.91
C ARG A 200 -19.20 -5.42 8.41
N PHE A 201 -18.24 -6.12 7.81
CA PHE A 201 -18.17 -6.29 6.36
C PHE A 201 -18.60 -7.71 5.96
N ILE A 202 -19.16 -7.80 4.77
CA ILE A 202 -19.56 -9.05 4.12
C ILE A 202 -19.15 -8.93 2.65
N LEU A 203 -18.43 -9.91 2.14
CA LEU A 203 -18.08 -9.99 0.72
C LEU A 203 -18.06 -11.45 0.26
N THR A 204 -18.30 -11.66 -1.03
CA THR A 204 -18.25 -12.97 -1.66
C THR A 204 -17.18 -12.97 -2.73
N VAL A 205 -16.34 -13.99 -2.74
CA VAL A 205 -15.35 -14.23 -3.81
C VAL A 205 -15.80 -15.45 -4.60
N ALA A 206 -16.09 -15.23 -5.88
CA ALA A 206 -16.54 -16.26 -6.81
C ALA A 206 -15.51 -16.49 -7.92
N GLY A 207 -15.78 -17.47 -8.77
CA GLY A 207 -15.00 -17.71 -9.99
C GLY A 207 -13.65 -18.39 -9.80
N LEU A 208 -13.36 -18.93 -8.62
CA LEU A 208 -12.21 -19.81 -8.40
C LEU A 208 -12.45 -21.20 -9.04
N PRO A 209 -11.40 -21.85 -9.57
CA PRO A 209 -11.43 -23.26 -9.94
C PRO A 209 -11.94 -24.17 -8.80
N LYS A 210 -12.73 -25.19 -9.16
CA LYS A 210 -13.46 -26.05 -8.19
C LYS A 210 -12.55 -26.89 -7.29
N ASP A 211 -11.37 -27.21 -7.77
CA ASP A 211 -10.33 -28.02 -7.15
C ASP A 211 -9.36 -27.21 -6.28
N ILE A 212 -9.41 -25.88 -6.35
CA ILE A 212 -8.56 -25.02 -5.52
C ILE A 212 -9.04 -25.03 -4.07
N LYS A 213 -8.10 -25.35 -3.17
CA LYS A 213 -8.29 -25.29 -1.72
C LYS A 213 -7.74 -23.97 -1.17
N VAL A 214 -8.64 -23.12 -0.70
CA VAL A 214 -8.28 -21.93 0.08
C VAL A 214 -7.99 -22.35 1.52
N THR A 215 -6.86 -21.89 2.06
CA THR A 215 -6.47 -22.18 3.45
C THR A 215 -6.22 -20.92 4.27
N LYS A 216 -5.99 -19.77 3.62
CA LYS A 216 -5.78 -18.50 4.29
C LYS A 216 -6.51 -17.37 3.55
N THR A 217 -6.99 -16.41 4.30
CA THR A 217 -7.60 -15.17 3.77
C THR A 217 -6.89 -13.99 4.40
N ASP A 218 -6.22 -13.18 3.58
CA ASP A 218 -5.63 -11.92 4.01
C ASP A 218 -6.65 -10.80 3.75
N VAL A 219 -7.12 -10.18 4.81
CA VAL A 219 -8.07 -9.06 4.73
C VAL A 219 -7.37 -7.76 5.08
N THR A 220 -7.56 -6.74 4.25
CA THR A 220 -7.03 -5.40 4.48
C THR A 220 -8.15 -4.37 4.25
N ALA A 221 -8.11 -3.28 5.01
CA ALA A 221 -8.97 -2.13 4.78
C ALA A 221 -8.14 -0.87 4.62
N ARG A 222 -8.64 0.05 3.81
CA ARG A 222 -7.96 1.30 3.45
C ARG A 222 -8.97 2.36 3.03
N THR A 223 -8.58 3.62 3.06
CA THR A 223 -9.40 4.69 2.50
C THR A 223 -9.59 4.50 1.02
N TRP A 224 -10.82 4.73 0.56
CA TRP A 224 -11.16 4.74 -0.86
C TRP A 224 -10.74 6.07 -1.51
N GLY A 225 -10.15 5.99 -2.70
CA GLY A 225 -9.85 7.16 -3.53
C GLY A 225 -8.45 7.12 -4.16
N SER A 226 -8.34 7.69 -5.35
CA SER A 226 -7.11 7.73 -6.14
C SER A 226 -6.04 8.69 -5.61
N THR A 227 -6.35 9.45 -4.55
CA THR A 227 -5.42 10.33 -3.83
C THR A 227 -5.29 9.88 -2.38
N GLY A 228 -4.15 10.15 -1.77
CA GLY A 228 -3.87 9.90 -0.35
C GLY A 228 -4.55 10.88 0.60
N ARG A 229 -5.25 11.91 0.09
CA ARG A 229 -5.89 12.95 0.91
C ARG A 229 -6.82 12.41 1.99
N PRO A 230 -7.76 11.48 1.69
CA PRO A 230 -8.63 10.94 2.74
C PRO A 230 -7.85 10.27 3.87
N TYR A 231 -6.70 9.64 3.56
CA TYR A 231 -5.88 8.99 4.56
C TYR A 231 -5.08 10.01 5.39
N GLU A 232 -4.59 11.07 4.75
CA GLU A 232 -3.93 12.18 5.41
C GLU A 232 -4.88 12.97 6.32
N ASP A 233 -6.12 13.20 5.90
CA ASP A 233 -7.13 13.87 6.71
C ASP A 233 -7.37 13.11 8.02
N LEU A 234 -7.48 11.78 7.96
CA LEU A 234 -7.56 10.92 9.13
C LEU A 234 -6.31 11.01 10.01
N ALA A 235 -5.12 10.93 9.40
CA ALA A 235 -3.85 11.02 10.12
C ALA A 235 -3.65 12.40 10.80
N MET A 236 -4.14 13.49 10.19
CA MET A 236 -4.15 14.83 10.76
C MET A 236 -5.13 14.93 11.93
N GLY A 237 -6.26 14.23 11.86
CA GLY A 237 -7.22 14.09 12.96
C GLY A 237 -6.68 13.34 14.18
N GLY A 238 -5.56 12.63 14.04
CA GLY A 238 -4.90 11.92 15.13
C GLY A 238 -5.38 10.48 15.30
N ALA A 239 -4.49 9.64 15.86
CA ALA A 239 -4.75 8.22 16.11
C ALA A 239 -5.26 7.94 17.54
N ILE A 240 -5.87 6.78 17.73
CA ILE A 240 -6.39 6.25 19.00
C ILE A 240 -5.73 4.90 19.30
N PRO A 241 -5.27 4.66 20.55
CA PRO A 241 -5.23 5.62 21.65
C PRO A 241 -4.19 6.71 21.39
N MET A 242 -4.44 7.94 21.87
CA MET A 242 -3.39 8.94 21.92
C MET A 242 -2.29 8.40 22.84
N HIS A 243 -1.10 8.14 22.30
CA HIS A 243 0.07 7.85 23.13
C HIS A 243 0.43 9.12 23.90
N THR A 244 -0.18 9.30 25.08
CA THR A 244 0.08 10.41 25.99
C THR A 244 1.27 10.15 26.92
N VAL A 245 1.82 8.94 26.88
CA VAL A 245 3.02 8.59 27.64
C VAL A 245 4.22 9.23 26.95
N LYS A 246 4.82 10.22 27.62
CA LYS A 246 6.07 10.84 27.19
C LYS A 246 7.12 9.75 26.97
N PRO A 247 7.79 9.69 25.80
CA PRO A 247 8.91 8.76 25.60
C PRO A 247 9.92 8.94 26.73
N THR A 248 10.23 7.86 27.42
CA THR A 248 11.27 7.83 28.47
C THR A 248 12.67 7.61 27.89
N THR A 249 12.75 7.28 26.60
CA THR A 249 13.99 7.10 25.86
C THR A 249 14.56 8.45 25.44
N GLU A 250 15.88 8.60 25.55
CA GLU A 250 16.58 9.76 24.99
C GLU A 250 16.34 9.86 23.47
N PRO A 251 16.29 11.08 22.90
CA PRO A 251 16.22 11.27 21.46
C PRO A 251 17.35 10.50 20.77
N PHE A 252 17.05 9.83 19.66
CA PHE A 252 18.09 9.18 18.87
C PHE A 252 19.11 10.22 18.40
N ALA A 253 20.39 9.97 18.64
CA ALA A 253 21.48 10.83 18.16
C ALA A 253 21.60 10.84 16.63
N VAL A 254 21.06 9.81 15.96
CA VAL A 254 21.03 9.64 14.51
C VAL A 254 19.70 8.99 14.13
N ASP A 255 19.01 9.53 13.12
CA ASP A 255 17.81 8.92 12.55
C ASP A 255 18.18 7.57 11.89
N ARG A 256 17.58 6.47 12.38
CA ARG A 256 17.88 5.11 11.90
C ARG A 256 16.96 4.65 10.78
N GLY A 257 16.08 5.52 10.28
CA GLY A 257 15.07 5.15 9.29
C GLY A 257 14.01 4.21 9.86
N SER A 258 13.08 3.77 9.00
CA SER A 258 11.96 2.91 9.38
C SER A 258 12.30 1.43 9.14
N GLU A 259 12.54 0.66 10.20
CA GLU A 259 12.40 -0.79 10.17
C GLU A 259 10.93 -1.16 10.39
N ALA A 260 10.35 -1.95 9.48
CA ALA A 260 9.02 -2.49 9.68
C ALA A 260 9.08 -3.47 10.88
N MET A 261 8.40 -3.15 11.98
CA MET A 261 8.24 -4.09 13.08
C MET A 261 7.55 -5.35 12.56
N ALA A 262 8.29 -6.46 12.54
CA ALA A 262 7.74 -7.77 12.29
C ALA A 262 6.61 -8.04 13.31
N GLY A 263 5.44 -8.42 12.79
CA GLY A 263 4.16 -8.39 13.48
C GLY A 263 4.16 -8.87 14.93
N VAL A 264 3.45 -8.13 15.77
CA VAL A 264 2.97 -8.62 17.06
C VAL A 264 2.08 -9.83 16.76
N LYS A 265 2.59 -11.04 17.05
CA LYS A 265 1.74 -12.22 17.17
C LYS A 265 0.75 -11.95 18.30
N GLN A 266 -0.53 -11.89 17.95
CA GLN A 266 -1.62 -12.18 18.90
C GLN A 266 -1.82 -13.69 18.94
#